data_AF-A0A850GKD7-F1
#
_entry.id   AF-A0A850GKD7-F1
#
_cell.length_a   1.000
_cell.length_b   1.000
_cell.length_c   1.000
_cell.angle_alpha   90.00
_cell.angle_beta   90.00
_cell.angle_gamma   90.00
#
_symmetry.space_group_name_H-M   'P 1'
#
loop_
_entity.id
_entity.type
_entity.pdbx_description
1 polymer ?
#
loop_
_entity_poly.entity_id
_entity_poly.type
_entity_poly.pdbx_seq_one_letter_code
_entity_poly.pdbx_strand_id
1 'polypeptide(L)'
;MVAVAADGSPEVDFPGNPGGPCAARSTHAFDAASLACAVAERREVLLVFAEGRPDAPIIIGLLQPPTPLELQPAPDSDLVGGPTEARIDGRRVELEGADEVILRCGKASITLRRNGRVVIRGAYVETRSSGVNRVKGGSVEIN
;
A
#
# COMPACT_ATOMS: atom_id res chain seq x y z
N MET A 1 -14.67 16.53 8.59
CA MET A 1 -13.81 15.75 9.50
C MET A 1 -14.25 14.31 9.44
N VAL A 2 -13.31 13.38 9.33
CA VAL A 2 -13.58 11.94 9.45
C VAL A 2 -13.14 11.50 10.84
N ALA A 3 -13.88 10.57 11.43
CA ALA A 3 -13.57 9.87 12.66
C ALA A 3 -13.78 8.36 12.44
N VAL A 4 -13.35 7.56 13.42
CA VAL A 4 -13.61 6.12 13.46
C VAL A 4 -14.51 5.85 14.65
N ALA A 5 -15.67 5.25 14.41
CA ALA A 5 -16.55 4.77 15.47
C ALA A 5 -15.89 3.62 16.26
N ALA A 6 -16.44 3.30 17.43
CA ALA A 6 -15.93 2.22 18.28
C ALA A 6 -15.98 0.83 17.61
N ASP A 7 -16.83 0.65 16.58
CA ASP A 7 -16.96 -0.57 15.79
C ASP A 7 -16.04 -0.60 14.55
N GLY A 8 -15.22 0.45 14.34
CA GLY A 8 -14.31 0.58 13.20
C GLY A 8 -14.94 1.17 11.94
N SER A 9 -16.23 1.52 11.95
CA SER A 9 -16.88 2.17 10.82
C SER A 9 -16.46 3.65 10.71
N PRO A 10 -16.40 4.21 9.49
CA PRO A 10 -16.07 5.62 9.31
C PRO A 10 -17.26 6.49 9.70
N GLU A 11 -17.01 7.47 10.56
CA GLU A 11 -17.94 8.55 10.87
C GLU A 11 -17.47 9.84 10.23
N VAL A 12 -18.41 10.70 9.85
CA VAL A 12 -18.09 11.99 9.27
C VAL A 12 -18.86 13.09 9.97
N ASP A 13 -18.21 14.23 10.07
CA ASP A 13 -18.83 15.49 10.44
C ASP A 13 -18.47 16.54 9.40
N PHE A 14 -19.44 17.34 8.98
CA PHE A 14 -19.29 18.26 7.86
C PHE A 14 -19.97 19.60 8.15
N PRO A 15 -19.50 20.70 7.52
CA PRO A 15 -20.15 21.99 7.67
C PRO A 15 -21.63 21.93 7.27
N GLY A 16 -22.51 22.38 8.16
CA GLY A 16 -23.97 22.34 7.93
C GLY A 16 -24.63 21.02 8.33
N ASN A 17 -23.91 20.12 9.01
CA ASN A 17 -24.48 18.91 9.58
C ASN A 17 -25.41 19.22 10.78
N PRO A 18 -26.72 19.00 10.66
CA PRO A 18 -27.68 19.37 11.70
C PRO A 18 -27.68 18.40 12.90
N GLY A 19 -27.15 17.18 12.73
CA GLY A 19 -27.23 16.10 13.72
C GLY A 19 -25.93 15.80 14.47
N GLY A 20 -24.82 16.49 14.14
CA GLY A 20 -23.49 16.11 14.60
C GLY A 20 -22.96 14.84 13.92
N PRO A 21 -21.78 14.34 14.32
CA PRO A 21 -21.11 13.24 13.64
C PRO A 21 -22.03 12.05 13.35
N CYS A 22 -22.04 11.56 12.11
CA CYS A 22 -22.89 10.46 11.69
C CYS A 22 -22.11 9.40 10.91
N ALA A 23 -22.60 8.16 10.97
CA ALA A 23 -22.00 7.03 10.28
C ALA A 23 -22.06 7.24 8.76
N ALA A 24 -20.93 7.02 8.09
CA ALA A 24 -20.83 7.11 6.65
C ALA A 24 -20.62 5.74 6.01
N ARG A 25 -21.15 5.60 4.80
CA ARG A 25 -20.79 4.49 3.91
C ARG A 25 -19.61 4.92 3.05
N SER A 26 -18.87 3.96 2.48
CA SER A 26 -17.73 4.27 1.62
C SER A 26 -17.80 3.52 0.29
N THR A 27 -17.34 4.16 -0.79
CA THR A 27 -17.13 3.53 -2.11
C THR A 27 -15.85 2.68 -2.16
N HIS A 28 -14.93 2.87 -1.22
CA HIS A 28 -13.68 2.14 -1.10
C HIS A 28 -13.59 1.42 0.25
N ALA A 29 -12.99 0.23 0.27
CA ALA A 29 -12.61 -0.39 1.53
C ALA A 29 -11.46 0.42 2.14
N PHE A 30 -11.67 0.96 3.35
CA PHE A 30 -10.61 1.54 4.15
C PHE A 30 -10.13 0.49 5.14
N ASP A 31 -8.82 0.23 5.18
CA ASP A 31 -8.24 -0.46 6.33
C ASP A 31 -8.10 0.51 7.53
N ALA A 32 -7.97 -0.06 8.73
CA ALA A 32 -7.91 0.71 9.96
C ALA A 32 -6.70 1.68 10.00
N ALA A 33 -5.57 1.31 9.38
CA ALA A 33 -4.36 2.12 9.38
C ALA A 33 -4.51 3.36 8.48
N SER A 34 -5.10 3.19 7.29
CA SER A 34 -5.37 4.25 6.33
C SER A 34 -6.38 5.24 6.89
N LEU A 35 -7.43 4.74 7.56
CA LEU A 35 -8.42 5.59 8.22
C LEU A 35 -7.80 6.32 9.42
N ALA A 36 -7.01 5.65 10.25
CA ALA A 36 -6.31 6.28 11.37
C ALA A 36 -5.34 7.38 10.91
N CYS A 37 -4.59 7.18 9.81
CA CYS A 37 -3.75 8.23 9.23
C CYS A 37 -4.59 9.41 8.73
N ALA A 38 -5.71 9.14 8.05
CA ALA A 38 -6.60 10.19 7.57
C ALA A 38 -7.19 11.04 8.72
N VAL A 39 -7.56 10.41 9.83
CA VAL A 39 -8.03 11.10 11.05
C VAL A 39 -6.89 11.91 11.68
N ALA A 40 -5.71 11.33 11.88
CA ALA A 40 -4.56 11.98 12.49
C ALA A 40 -4.10 13.22 11.71
N GLU A 41 -4.11 13.12 10.38
CA GLU A 41 -3.74 14.20 9.47
C GLU A 41 -4.89 15.17 9.17
N ARG A 42 -6.08 14.95 9.74
CA ARG A 42 -7.30 15.72 9.48
C ARG A 42 -7.59 15.89 7.99
N ARG A 43 -7.40 14.82 7.22
CA ARG A 43 -7.67 14.83 5.77
C ARG A 43 -9.13 15.17 5.49
N GLU A 44 -9.33 16.03 4.50
CA GLU A 44 -10.64 16.36 3.98
C GLU A 44 -11.18 15.18 3.17
N VAL A 45 -12.51 15.09 3.05
CA VAL A 45 -13.17 14.02 2.31
C VAL A 45 -14.24 14.57 1.41
N LEU A 46 -14.42 13.91 0.26
CA LEU A 46 -15.54 14.19 -0.61
C LEU A 46 -16.72 13.31 -0.20
N LEU A 47 -17.82 13.96 0.15
CA LEU A 47 -19.08 13.32 0.52
C LEU A 47 -20.10 13.48 -0.59
N VAL A 48 -20.90 12.43 -0.79
CA VAL A 48 -22.18 12.49 -1.49
C VAL A 48 -23.26 11.95 -0.59
N PHE A 49 -24.44 12.54 -0.65
CA PHE A 49 -25.57 12.15 0.18
C PHE A 49 -26.52 11.26 -0.61
N ALA A 50 -26.79 10.06 -0.10
CA ALA A 50 -27.74 9.15 -0.74
C ALA A 50 -29.11 9.83 -0.81
N GLU A 51 -29.70 9.91 -2.01
CA GLU A 51 -31.01 10.56 -2.23
C GLU A 51 -31.07 12.02 -1.74
N GLY A 52 -29.92 12.71 -1.64
CA GLY A 52 -29.83 14.07 -1.10
C GLY A 52 -30.04 14.19 0.40
N ARG A 53 -30.04 13.06 1.14
CA ARG A 53 -30.27 13.01 2.59
C ARG A 53 -28.98 13.27 3.40
N PRO A 54 -28.90 14.35 4.21
CA PRO A 54 -27.72 14.66 5.00
C PRO A 54 -27.35 13.61 6.05
N ASP A 55 -28.33 12.82 6.50
CA ASP A 55 -28.14 11.73 7.48
C ASP A 55 -27.64 10.42 6.85
N ALA A 56 -27.44 10.40 5.53
CA ALA A 56 -26.94 9.24 4.79
C ALA A 56 -25.71 9.58 3.91
N PRO A 57 -24.58 10.01 4.51
CA PRO A 57 -23.38 10.34 3.76
C PRO A 57 -22.66 9.09 3.21
N ILE A 58 -22.08 9.25 2.02
CA ILE A 58 -21.21 8.30 1.34
C ILE A 58 -19.87 9.00 1.05
N ILE A 59 -18.79 8.46 1.59
CA ILE A 59 -17.42 8.87 1.28
C ILE A 59 -17.07 8.33 -0.11
N ILE A 60 -16.79 9.24 -1.05
CA ILE A 60 -16.30 8.89 -2.39
C ILE A 60 -14.77 8.79 -2.40
N GLY A 61 -14.09 9.61 -1.60
CA GLY A 61 -12.64 9.60 -1.52
C GLY A 61 -12.09 10.54 -0.46
N LEU A 62 -10.83 10.30 -0.10
CA LEU A 62 -10.05 11.19 0.75
C LEU A 62 -9.36 12.23 -0.14
N LEU A 63 -9.50 13.51 0.19
CA LEU A 63 -8.80 14.59 -0.50
C LEU A 63 -7.32 14.51 -0.13
N GLN A 64 -6.46 14.40 -1.15
CA GLN A 64 -5.03 14.46 -0.95
C GLN A 64 -4.60 15.92 -0.77
N PRO A 65 -3.66 16.21 0.15
CA PRO A 65 -3.07 17.52 0.19
C PRO A 65 -2.43 17.83 -1.17
N PRO A 66 -2.43 19.09 -1.62
CA PRO A 66 -1.80 19.47 -2.87
C PRO A 66 -0.30 19.20 -2.79
N THR A 67 0.12 18.08 -3.34
CA THR A 67 1.53 17.79 -3.59
C THR A 67 1.94 18.57 -4.83
N PRO A 68 3.02 19.37 -4.79
CA PRO A 68 3.58 19.94 -6.00
C PRO A 68 3.78 18.82 -7.02
N LEU A 69 3.29 19.01 -8.25
CA LEU A 69 3.71 18.17 -9.36
C LEU A 69 5.20 18.44 -9.55
N GLU A 70 6.04 17.69 -8.85
CA GLU A 70 7.42 17.56 -9.25
C GLU A 70 7.38 16.88 -10.61
N LEU A 71 7.61 17.66 -11.66
CA LEU A 71 8.00 17.16 -12.96
C LEU A 71 9.42 16.59 -12.80
N GLN A 72 9.54 15.50 -12.04
CA GLN A 72 10.76 14.70 -12.05
C GLN A 72 10.94 14.22 -13.48
N PRO A 73 12.11 14.38 -14.11
CA PRO A 73 12.42 13.61 -15.30
C PRO A 73 12.18 12.16 -14.91
N ALA A 74 11.29 11.49 -15.64
CA ALA A 74 10.88 10.13 -15.33
C ALA A 74 12.14 9.32 -15.00
N PRO A 75 12.31 8.79 -13.76
CA PRO A 75 13.28 7.73 -13.59
C PRO A 75 12.85 6.66 -14.58
N ASP A 76 13.75 6.25 -15.50
CA ASP A 76 13.49 5.28 -16.59
C ASP A 76 12.29 4.39 -16.24
N SER A 77 11.12 4.77 -16.78
CA SER A 77 9.85 4.36 -16.19
C SER A 77 9.47 2.96 -16.67
N ASP A 78 10.05 1.96 -16.02
CA ASP A 78 9.50 0.61 -15.99
C ASP A 78 8.43 0.45 -14.88
N LEU A 79 8.02 1.55 -14.23
CA LEU A 79 6.97 1.56 -13.22
C LEU A 79 5.73 2.31 -13.72
N VAL A 80 5.12 1.79 -14.77
CA VAL A 80 3.73 2.09 -15.11
C VAL A 80 2.84 1.19 -14.24
N GLY A 81 2.17 1.79 -13.25
CA GLY A 81 0.96 1.29 -12.58
C GLY A 81 0.70 -0.22 -12.62
N GLY A 82 1.60 -1.03 -12.03
CA GLY A 82 1.36 -2.45 -11.79
C GLY A 82 0.51 -2.66 -10.54
N PRO A 83 -0.18 -3.81 -10.41
CA PRO A 83 -1.04 -4.09 -9.26
C PRO A 83 -0.24 -3.94 -7.97
N THR A 84 -0.56 -2.93 -7.16
CA THR A 84 0.04 -2.72 -5.84
C THR A 84 -0.81 -3.41 -4.78
N GLU A 85 -1.10 -4.70 -4.98
CA GLU A 85 -1.82 -5.52 -4.01
C GLU A 85 -0.83 -6.50 -3.38
N ALA A 86 -0.34 -6.19 -2.19
CA ALA A 86 0.34 -7.18 -1.36
C ALA A 86 -0.73 -7.95 -0.57
N ARG A 87 -0.99 -9.20 -0.94
CA ARG A 87 -1.91 -10.06 -0.18
C ARG A 87 -1.21 -10.61 1.05
N ILE A 88 -1.70 -10.21 2.22
CA ILE A 88 -1.21 -10.64 3.53
C ILE A 88 -2.37 -11.34 4.23
N ASP A 89 -2.37 -12.67 4.25
CA ASP A 89 -3.42 -13.48 4.91
C ASP A 89 -3.08 -13.82 6.38
N GLY A 90 -2.07 -13.14 6.94
CA GLY A 90 -1.52 -13.40 8.27
C GLY A 90 -0.65 -14.66 8.37
N ARG A 91 -0.53 -15.45 7.29
CA ARG A 91 0.30 -16.66 7.21
C ARG A 91 1.33 -16.59 6.07
N ARG A 92 1.00 -15.89 4.98
CA ARG A 92 1.74 -15.80 3.72
C ARG A 92 1.62 -14.39 3.14
N VAL A 93 2.74 -13.94 2.56
CA VAL A 93 2.81 -12.74 1.75
C VAL A 93 3.20 -13.15 0.33
N GLU A 94 2.42 -12.72 -0.65
CA GLU A 94 2.67 -12.98 -2.08
C GLU A 94 2.99 -11.67 -2.80
N LEU A 95 4.12 -11.64 -3.51
CA LEU A 95 4.60 -10.51 -4.31
C LEU A 95 4.76 -10.98 -5.75
N GLU A 96 3.97 -10.42 -6.66
CA GLU A 96 4.01 -10.75 -8.08
C GLU A 96 4.40 -9.51 -8.90
N GLY A 97 5.27 -9.72 -9.89
CA GLY A 97 5.67 -8.72 -10.85
C GLY A 97 5.74 -9.34 -12.24
N ALA A 98 5.21 -8.65 -13.24
CA ALA A 98 5.20 -9.16 -14.61
C ALA A 98 6.64 -9.37 -15.11
N ASP A 99 7.51 -8.37 -14.94
CA ASP A 99 8.88 -8.39 -15.47
C ASP A 99 9.95 -8.62 -14.39
N GLU A 100 9.85 -7.92 -13.26
CA GLU A 100 10.82 -8.02 -12.18
C GLU A 100 10.17 -7.76 -10.81
N VAL A 101 10.69 -8.41 -9.76
CA VAL A 101 10.39 -8.10 -8.34
C VAL A 101 11.71 -7.77 -7.64
N ILE A 102 11.79 -6.59 -7.02
CA ILE A 102 13.01 -6.10 -6.35
C ILE A 102 12.71 -5.79 -4.87
N LEU A 103 13.44 -6.44 -3.96
CA LEU A 103 13.50 -6.09 -2.54
C LEU A 103 14.79 -5.30 -2.29
N ARG A 104 14.70 -4.00 -2.00
CA ARG A 104 15.85 -3.09 -1.85
C ARG A 104 15.93 -2.49 -0.45
N CYS A 105 17.13 -2.46 0.11
CA CYS A 105 17.45 -1.73 1.34
C CYS A 105 18.83 -1.07 1.20
N GLY A 106 18.86 0.25 1.02
CA GLY A 106 20.09 1.00 0.74
C GLY A 106 20.86 0.43 -0.47
N LYS A 107 22.10 -0.02 -0.23
CA LYS A 107 22.99 -0.61 -1.24
C LYS A 107 22.76 -2.10 -1.51
N ALA A 108 21.87 -2.76 -0.77
CA ALA A 108 21.55 -4.17 -0.93
C ALA A 108 20.26 -4.38 -1.73
N SER A 109 20.20 -5.47 -2.51
CA SER A 109 19.00 -5.84 -3.27
C SER A 109 18.89 -7.35 -3.51
N ILE A 110 17.66 -7.87 -3.47
CA ILE A 110 17.29 -9.17 -4.04
C ILE A 110 16.37 -8.92 -5.23
N THR A 111 16.71 -9.48 -6.38
CA THR A 111 16.02 -9.22 -7.65
C THR A 111 15.60 -10.53 -8.30
N LEU A 112 14.30 -10.72 -8.55
CA LEU A 112 13.72 -11.84 -9.28
C LEU A 112 13.25 -11.36 -10.65
N ARG A 113 13.70 -11.99 -11.74
CA ARG A 113 13.33 -11.65 -13.12
C ARG A 113 12.35 -12.66 -13.71
N ARG A 114 11.56 -12.21 -14.71
CA ARG A 114 10.64 -13.04 -15.50
C ARG A 114 11.30 -14.31 -16.08
N ASN A 115 12.57 -14.25 -16.42
CA ASN A 115 13.31 -15.42 -16.94
C ASN A 115 13.76 -16.42 -15.85
N GLY A 116 13.34 -16.24 -14.60
CA GLY A 116 13.69 -17.10 -13.46
C GLY A 116 15.04 -16.77 -12.82
N ARG A 117 15.79 -15.77 -13.31
CA ARG A 117 17.06 -15.37 -12.71
C ARG A 117 16.82 -14.64 -11.39
N VAL A 118 17.48 -15.11 -10.34
CA VAL A 118 17.55 -14.44 -9.04
C VAL A 118 18.96 -13.86 -8.83
N VAL A 119 19.03 -12.59 -8.43
CA VAL A 119 20.29 -11.91 -8.15
C VAL A 119 20.26 -11.31 -6.74
N ILE A 120 21.24 -11.65 -5.92
CA ILE A 120 21.44 -11.11 -4.57
C ILE A 120 22.67 -10.21 -4.61
N ARG A 121 22.53 -8.96 -4.21
CA ARG A 121 23.62 -7.97 -4.15
C ARG A 121 23.69 -7.35 -2.76
N GLY A 122 24.91 -7.18 -2.26
CA GLY A 122 25.20 -6.51 -1.01
C GLY A 122 26.71 -6.47 -0.78
N ALA A 123 27.16 -5.70 0.21
CA ALA A 123 28.56 -5.72 0.64
C ALA A 123 28.95 -7.09 1.21
N TYR A 124 27.99 -7.78 1.85
CA TYR A 124 28.14 -9.13 2.39
C TYR A 124 26.85 -9.91 2.12
N VAL A 125 26.97 -11.22 1.86
CA VAL A 125 25.86 -12.16 1.78
C VAL A 125 26.13 -13.28 2.79
N GLU A 126 25.50 -13.21 3.95
CA GLU A 126 25.58 -14.26 4.97
C GLU A 126 24.41 -15.24 4.78
N THR A 127 24.72 -16.52 4.57
CA THR A 127 23.70 -17.58 4.57
C THR A 127 23.89 -18.47 5.79
N ARG A 128 22.91 -18.46 6.70
CA ARG A 128 22.92 -19.27 7.93
C ARG A 128 21.75 -20.23 7.92
N SER A 129 22.01 -21.50 8.20
CA SER A 129 21.01 -22.56 8.30
C SER A 129 21.30 -23.41 9.54
N SER A 130 20.25 -23.78 10.28
CA SER A 130 20.34 -24.77 11.36
C SER A 130 20.37 -26.20 10.82
N GLY A 131 19.80 -26.42 9.64
CA GLY A 131 19.86 -27.69 8.90
C GLY A 131 20.81 -27.61 7.71
N VAL A 132 20.60 -28.49 6.73
CA VAL A 132 21.42 -28.54 5.51
C VAL A 132 21.15 -27.32 4.62
N ASN A 133 22.19 -26.54 4.34
CA ASN A 133 22.18 -25.58 3.24
C ASN A 133 22.63 -26.28 1.95
N ARG A 134 21.72 -26.46 0.99
CA ARG A 134 21.93 -27.29 -0.19
C ARG A 134 21.95 -26.48 -1.47
N VAL A 135 23.08 -26.47 -2.16
CA VAL A 135 23.26 -25.86 -3.48
C VAL A 135 23.30 -26.96 -4.55
N LYS A 136 22.51 -26.82 -5.61
CA LYS A 136 22.50 -27.74 -6.76
C LYS A 136 22.38 -26.95 -8.05
N GLY A 137 23.14 -27.33 -9.07
CA GLY A 137 23.11 -26.73 -10.40
C GLY A 137 23.93 -27.55 -11.39
N GLY A 138 23.73 -27.31 -12.69
CA GLY A 138 24.57 -27.91 -13.74
C GLY A 138 26.03 -27.42 -13.70
N SER A 139 26.25 -26.24 -13.12
CA SER A 139 27.56 -25.72 -12.72
C SER A 139 27.39 -24.93 -11.41
N VAL A 140 28.39 -25.03 -10.53
CA VAL A 140 28.49 -24.21 -9.31
C VAL A 140 29.91 -23.66 -9.28
N GLU A 141 30.02 -22.35 -9.42
CA GLU A 141 31.30 -21.63 -9.37
C GLU A 141 31.42 -20.93 -8.02
N ILE A 142 32.50 -21.25 -7.29
CA ILE A 142 32.86 -20.63 -6.03
C ILE A 142 34.29 -20.13 -6.19
N ASN A 143 34.47 -18.82 -6.05
CA ASN A 143 35.77 -18.15 -6.08
C ASN A 143 36.03 -17.46 -4.75
#